data_AF-A0A1F3N074-F1
#
_entry.id   AF-A0A1F3N074-F1
#
_cell.length_a   1.000
_cell.length_b   1.000
_cell.length_c   1.000
_cell.angle_alpha   90.00
_cell.angle_beta   90.00
_cell.angle_gamma   90.00
#
_symmetry.space_group_name_H-M   'P 1'
#
loop_
_entity.id
_entity.type
_entity.pdbx_description
1 polymer ?
#
loop_
_entity_poly.entity_id
_entity_poly.type
_entity_poly.pdbx_seq_one_letter_code
_entity_poly.pdbx_strand_id
1 'polypeptide(L)'
;MIDSRHPKSIGSVIMLVYLLLQSAVSVNQLYAQGRSIPQDIKAEIAQNDQLVEKYTGEGNLTEAASYLNRSAHLLQSRGFNNEAAEYYSKVLEINQQLNNQAAIQRVSNTLGGIYLDLENYEKAIQHFQKALQLSKQFRQQAESVSCLTNIALAQQGLNRHKEAVATLEEAINIAKELNDLKLLRRCYGLAYDSYDKTGNSNKSREYFELYSTLDKELKKQEMDRVKVTAESEVNKAQAARQMTEEELKIKKEQLKVTSDSLMAAEELTREQRLELQLRQSEIEKKEAEIRIEKMKRSQVTAWLLGALIFAGVLIYLLYLNIRSKRKISEQKNLLELQNKNITASIRYAKTIQQAILPELSAIKKFFDVFVLYYPKDIVSGDFYWFHEIQTKAPEQKCLLLAIVDCTGHGVPGAFMSMIGNRLLNEIVYERRIDDPKEILNILNAEIRSALRQEQTDNNDGMDISLCRFTKQNDGEVLLTYAGAKRNLLIIKKERKEVMKLKGDRFSIGGSGENKDNVVFRDQEVQLSKGDHLYLSTDGIVDQNGPDRSRFGTNRLEEILFKYSRFSMEEQEYSIRQEIERFRQNEDQRDDITLVGIKII
;
A
#
# COMPACT_ATOMS: atom_id res chain seq x y z
N MET A 1 -26.69 11.94 12.59
CA MET A 1 -26.61 10.52 12.19
C MET A 1 -25.17 10.23 11.83
N ILE A 2 -24.60 9.23 12.49
CA ILE A 2 -23.19 8.84 12.43
C ILE A 2 -22.91 8.21 11.06
N ASP A 3 -22.17 8.89 10.18
CA ASP A 3 -21.69 8.25 8.95
C ASP A 3 -20.30 7.64 9.20
N SER A 4 -20.31 6.32 9.29
CA SER A 4 -19.17 5.45 9.54
C SER A 4 -18.73 4.85 8.20
N ARG A 5 -17.84 5.54 7.47
CA ARG A 5 -17.25 4.99 6.25
C ARG A 5 -15.73 5.23 6.17
N HIS A 6 -15.03 4.16 6.58
CA HIS A 6 -13.68 3.74 6.21
C HIS A 6 -12.48 4.38 6.92
N PRO A 7 -11.52 3.52 7.33
CA PRO A 7 -10.54 3.02 6.36
C PRO A 7 -10.47 1.48 6.29
N LYS A 8 -11.03 0.88 5.22
CA LYS A 8 -10.78 -0.53 4.84
C LYS A 8 -9.40 -0.75 4.19
N SER A 9 -8.62 0.30 3.93
CA SER A 9 -7.26 0.20 3.38
C SER A 9 -6.21 -0.10 4.46
N ILE A 10 -6.41 0.37 5.68
CA ILE A 10 -5.50 0.11 6.80
C ILE A 10 -5.64 -1.34 7.26
N GLY A 11 -6.86 -1.88 7.29
CA GLY A 11 -7.10 -3.29 7.62
C GLY A 11 -6.46 -4.28 6.64
N SER A 12 -6.37 -3.93 5.36
CA SER A 12 -5.73 -4.79 4.34
C SER A 12 -4.21 -4.72 4.41
N VAL A 13 -3.63 -3.56 4.71
CA VAL A 13 -2.18 -3.42 4.97
C VAL A 13 -1.79 -4.08 6.29
N ILE A 14 -2.59 -3.94 7.36
CA ILE A 14 -2.37 -4.63 8.63
C ILE A 14 -2.54 -6.14 8.46
N MET A 15 -3.49 -6.61 7.66
CA MET A 15 -3.64 -8.04 7.36
C MET A 15 -2.46 -8.57 6.53
N LEU A 16 -1.90 -7.77 5.61
CA LEU A 16 -0.70 -8.13 4.85
C LEU A 16 0.54 -8.14 5.75
N VAL A 17 0.70 -7.17 6.65
CA VAL A 17 1.79 -7.11 7.64
C VAL A 17 1.64 -8.21 8.67
N TYR A 18 0.41 -8.57 9.07
CA TYR A 18 0.12 -9.69 9.95
C TYR A 18 0.35 -11.03 9.25
N LEU A 19 0.02 -11.16 7.97
CA LEU A 19 0.38 -12.33 7.13
C LEU A 19 1.89 -12.43 6.91
N LEU A 20 2.59 -11.29 6.75
CA LEU A 20 4.05 -11.24 6.63
C LEU A 20 4.73 -11.55 7.97
N LEU A 21 4.18 -11.10 9.10
CA LEU A 21 4.65 -11.44 10.45
C LEU A 21 4.33 -12.90 10.82
N GLN A 22 3.16 -13.42 10.45
CA GLN A 22 2.84 -14.83 10.55
C GLN A 22 3.78 -15.65 9.66
N SER A 23 4.11 -15.17 8.46
CA SER A 23 5.13 -15.81 7.61
C SER A 23 6.54 -15.67 8.19
N ALA A 24 6.88 -14.60 8.89
CA ALA A 24 8.18 -14.42 9.53
C ALA A 24 8.34 -15.26 10.81
N VAL A 25 7.26 -15.43 11.58
CA VAL A 25 7.19 -16.36 12.73
C VAL A 25 7.17 -17.81 12.22
N SER A 26 6.48 -18.08 11.12
CA SER A 26 6.56 -19.36 10.41
C SER A 26 7.95 -19.61 9.84
N VAL A 27 8.64 -18.58 9.35
CA VAL A 27 10.02 -18.66 8.82
C VAL A 27 11.01 -18.92 9.94
N ASN A 28 10.86 -18.33 11.12
CA ASN A 28 11.70 -18.70 12.28
C ASN A 28 11.37 -20.09 12.86
N GLN A 29 10.12 -20.55 12.76
CA GLN A 29 9.77 -21.96 13.01
C GLN A 29 10.27 -22.92 11.90
N LEU A 30 10.37 -22.46 10.65
CA LEU A 30 10.95 -23.18 9.51
C LEU A 30 12.48 -23.17 9.52
N TYR A 31 13.15 -22.18 10.12
CA TYR A 31 14.61 -22.20 10.29
C TYR A 31 15.04 -23.24 11.33
N ALA A 32 14.15 -23.64 12.24
CA ALA A 32 14.35 -24.78 13.15
C ALA A 32 13.89 -26.13 12.55
N GLN A 33 13.17 -26.13 11.42
CA GLN A 33 12.74 -27.34 10.71
C GLN A 33 13.12 -27.30 9.24
N GLY A 34 14.21 -28.00 8.91
CA GLY A 34 14.39 -28.57 7.59
C GLY A 34 15.60 -28.06 6.80
N ARG A 35 16.81 -28.45 7.23
CA ARG A 35 17.73 -28.94 6.19
C ARG A 35 17.06 -30.19 5.62
N SER A 36 16.59 -30.14 4.38
CA SER A 36 16.17 -31.35 3.71
C SER A 36 17.39 -32.26 3.56
N ILE A 37 17.30 -33.50 4.04
CA ILE A 37 18.38 -34.49 3.86
C ILE A 37 18.76 -34.51 2.36
N PRO A 38 20.03 -34.24 2.01
CA PRO A 38 20.56 -34.30 0.65
C PRO A 38 20.15 -35.58 -0.10
N GLN A 39 19.90 -35.48 -1.40
CA GLN A 39 19.38 -36.61 -2.19
C GLN A 39 20.33 -37.82 -2.24
N ASP A 40 21.64 -37.59 -2.18
CA ASP A 40 22.67 -38.63 -2.05
C ASP A 40 22.50 -39.42 -0.75
N ILE A 41 22.34 -38.71 0.38
CA ILE A 41 22.11 -39.35 1.69
C ILE A 41 20.76 -40.06 1.71
N LYS A 42 19.70 -39.46 1.15
CA LYS A 42 18.39 -40.12 1.04
C LYS A 42 18.44 -41.39 0.20
N ALA A 43 19.21 -41.39 -0.89
CA ALA A 43 19.38 -42.57 -1.73
C ALA A 43 20.14 -43.67 -1.00
N GLU A 44 21.21 -43.33 -0.26
CA GLU A 44 21.98 -44.30 0.53
C GLU A 44 21.15 -44.88 1.70
N ILE A 45 20.35 -44.05 2.37
CA ILE A 45 19.40 -44.51 3.40
C ILE A 45 18.34 -45.43 2.77
N ALA A 46 17.77 -45.07 1.63
CA ALA A 46 16.77 -45.91 0.94
C ALA A 46 17.35 -47.27 0.50
N GLN A 47 18.62 -47.31 0.07
CA GLN A 47 19.32 -48.56 -0.22
C GLN A 47 19.50 -49.41 1.04
N ASN A 48 19.94 -48.78 2.14
CA ASN A 48 20.04 -49.47 3.43
C ASN A 48 18.68 -49.97 3.91
N ASP A 49 17.60 -49.20 3.77
CA ASP A 49 16.24 -49.59 4.17
C ASP A 49 15.72 -50.80 3.38
N GLN A 50 15.99 -50.85 2.07
CA GLN A 50 15.67 -52.03 1.26
C GLN A 50 16.42 -53.28 1.74
N LEU A 51 17.69 -53.12 2.12
CA LEU A 51 18.47 -54.21 2.70
C LEU A 51 17.94 -54.63 4.08
N VAL A 52 17.51 -53.66 4.90
CA VAL A 52 16.86 -53.92 6.20
C VAL A 52 15.58 -54.74 6.00
N GLU A 53 14.70 -54.36 5.08
CA GLU A 53 13.47 -55.10 4.77
C GLU A 53 13.77 -56.52 4.30
N LYS A 54 14.74 -56.68 3.39
CA LYS A 54 15.18 -58.00 2.90
C LYS A 54 15.68 -58.89 4.04
N TYR A 55 16.65 -58.42 4.83
CA TYR A 55 17.23 -59.23 5.91
C TYR A 55 16.25 -59.49 7.05
N THR A 56 15.31 -58.58 7.30
CA THR A 56 14.21 -58.81 8.25
C THR A 56 13.27 -59.91 7.76
N GLY A 57 12.91 -59.91 6.47
CA GLY A 57 12.11 -60.98 5.85
C GLY A 57 12.80 -62.34 5.83
N GLU A 58 14.13 -62.37 5.76
CA GLU A 58 14.97 -63.57 5.87
C GLU A 58 15.20 -64.02 7.33
N GLY A 59 14.73 -63.25 8.33
CA GLY A 59 14.92 -63.52 9.75
C GLY A 59 16.32 -63.17 10.29
N ASN A 60 17.19 -62.56 9.47
CA ASN A 60 18.53 -62.14 9.88
C ASN A 60 18.52 -60.72 10.49
N LEU A 61 18.05 -60.64 11.73
CA LEU A 61 17.95 -59.40 12.48
C LEU A 61 19.31 -58.73 12.77
N THR A 62 20.41 -59.49 12.78
CA THR A 62 21.76 -58.93 13.05
C THR A 62 22.23 -58.04 11.89
N GLU A 63 22.06 -58.52 10.65
CA GLU A 63 22.38 -57.72 9.46
C GLU A 63 21.43 -56.55 9.31
N ALA A 64 20.13 -56.73 9.58
CA ALA A 64 19.16 -55.64 9.59
C ALA A 64 19.57 -54.51 10.57
N ALA A 65 20.01 -54.86 11.80
CA ALA A 65 20.51 -53.87 12.76
C ALA A 65 21.79 -53.16 12.27
N SER A 66 22.68 -53.86 11.55
CA SER A 66 23.91 -53.29 10.99
C SER A 66 23.62 -52.19 9.95
N TYR A 67 22.70 -52.43 9.02
CA TYR A 67 22.31 -51.45 8.01
C TYR A 67 21.54 -50.25 8.61
N LEU A 68 20.66 -50.49 9.59
CA LEU A 68 20.03 -49.38 10.34
C LEU A 68 21.07 -48.52 11.08
N ASN A 69 22.09 -49.16 11.66
CA ASN A 69 23.17 -48.44 12.35
C ASN A 69 24.03 -47.60 11.38
N ARG A 70 24.23 -48.09 10.14
CA ARG A 70 24.89 -47.31 9.08
C ARG A 70 24.08 -46.07 8.70
N SER A 71 22.77 -46.21 8.50
CA SER A 71 21.88 -45.07 8.22
C SER A 71 21.87 -44.07 9.40
N ALA A 72 21.81 -44.56 10.63
CA ALA A 72 21.84 -43.71 11.83
C ALA A 72 23.14 -42.90 11.94
N HIS A 73 24.30 -43.55 11.75
CA HIS A 73 25.60 -42.90 11.79
C HIS A 73 25.77 -41.90 10.63
N LEU A 74 25.31 -42.24 9.43
CA LEU A 74 25.33 -41.33 8.28
C LEU A 74 24.55 -40.05 8.57
N LEU A 75 23.32 -40.17 9.11
CA LEU A 75 22.51 -39.02 9.50
C LEU A 75 23.17 -38.19 10.59
N GLN A 76 23.68 -38.83 11.65
CA GLN A 76 24.36 -38.17 12.76
C GLN A 76 25.61 -37.40 12.30
N SER A 77 26.45 -38.02 11.46
CA SER A 77 27.67 -37.38 10.93
C SER A 77 27.41 -36.14 10.08
N ARG A 78 26.17 -35.98 9.59
CA ARG A 78 25.74 -34.86 8.76
C ARG A 78 24.87 -33.85 9.54
N GLY A 79 24.70 -34.06 10.84
CA GLY A 79 23.96 -33.18 11.75
C GLY A 79 22.45 -33.37 11.77
N PHE A 80 21.92 -34.45 11.18
CA PHE A 80 20.50 -34.79 11.18
C PHE A 80 20.13 -35.60 12.44
N ASN A 81 20.23 -34.94 13.60
CA ASN A 81 20.14 -35.59 14.91
C ASN A 81 18.75 -36.15 15.24
N ASN A 82 17.66 -35.51 14.77
CA ASN A 82 16.29 -36.01 14.99
C ASN A 82 16.07 -37.33 14.25
N GLU A 83 16.43 -37.37 12.97
CA GLU A 83 16.30 -38.55 12.12
C GLU A 83 17.27 -39.66 12.57
N ALA A 84 18.49 -39.31 12.97
CA ALA A 84 19.43 -40.28 13.54
C ALA A 84 18.87 -40.96 14.79
N ALA A 85 18.19 -40.20 15.68
CA ALA A 85 17.57 -40.77 16.88
C ALA A 85 16.47 -41.80 16.54
N GLU A 86 15.69 -41.57 15.48
CA GLU A 86 14.68 -42.54 15.02
C GLU A 86 15.31 -43.85 14.57
N TYR A 87 16.37 -43.78 13.76
CA TYR A 87 17.09 -44.97 13.30
C TYR A 87 17.79 -45.72 14.43
N TYR A 88 18.47 -45.01 15.34
CA TYR A 88 19.08 -45.63 16.52
C TYR A 88 18.03 -46.25 17.47
N SER A 89 16.80 -45.71 17.52
CA SER A 89 15.70 -46.32 18.29
C SER A 89 15.26 -47.66 17.69
N LYS A 90 15.21 -47.77 16.35
CA LYS A 90 14.97 -49.05 15.66
C LYS A 90 16.11 -50.05 15.91
N VAL A 91 17.37 -49.60 15.87
CA VAL A 91 18.53 -50.43 16.20
C VAL A 91 18.43 -50.95 17.64
N LEU A 92 18.01 -50.11 18.57
CA LEU A 92 17.82 -50.49 19.97
C LEU A 92 16.76 -51.58 20.12
N GLU A 93 15.62 -51.45 19.45
CA GLU A 93 14.51 -52.43 19.47
C GLU A 93 14.96 -53.80 18.95
N ILE A 94 15.66 -53.84 17.80
CA ILE A 94 16.17 -55.10 17.26
C ILE A 94 17.17 -55.75 18.23
N ASN A 95 18.06 -54.97 18.83
CA ASN A 95 19.04 -55.50 19.78
C ASN A 95 18.39 -55.98 21.10
N GLN A 96 17.22 -55.45 21.47
CA GLN A 96 16.39 -55.98 22.56
C GLN A 96 15.80 -57.34 22.20
N GLN A 97 15.26 -57.51 20.99
CA GLN A 97 14.77 -58.82 20.50
C GLN A 97 15.88 -59.86 20.45
N LEU A 98 17.09 -59.45 20.04
CA LEU A 98 18.29 -60.29 20.00
C LEU A 98 18.94 -60.50 21.38
N ASN A 99 18.45 -59.85 22.44
CA ASN A 99 19.04 -59.85 23.79
C ASN A 99 20.54 -59.43 23.82
N ASN A 100 20.99 -58.60 22.87
CA ASN A 100 22.37 -58.14 22.77
C ASN A 100 22.65 -56.98 23.74
N GLN A 101 22.92 -57.31 25.00
CA GLN A 101 23.09 -56.32 26.07
C GLN A 101 24.26 -55.33 25.83
N ALA A 102 25.35 -55.77 25.20
CA ALA A 102 26.48 -54.89 24.87
C ALA A 102 26.12 -53.87 23.79
N ALA A 103 25.34 -54.26 22.77
CA ALA A 103 24.83 -53.33 21.78
C ALA A 103 23.78 -52.37 22.36
N ILE A 104 22.87 -52.87 23.22
CA ILE A 104 21.88 -52.04 23.94
C ILE A 104 22.59 -50.94 24.74
N GLN A 105 23.67 -51.26 25.45
CA GLN A 105 24.46 -50.29 26.21
C GLN A 105 25.02 -49.18 25.29
N ARG A 106 25.69 -49.56 24.18
CA ARG A 106 26.30 -48.60 23.24
C ARG A 106 25.27 -47.70 22.56
N VAL A 107 24.17 -48.29 22.08
CA VAL A 107 23.10 -47.55 21.40
C VAL A 107 22.37 -46.64 22.37
N SER A 108 22.12 -47.08 23.60
CA SER A 108 21.53 -46.22 24.64
C SER A 108 22.44 -45.03 24.98
N ASN A 109 23.76 -45.23 25.10
CA ASN A 109 24.69 -44.12 25.31
C ASN A 109 24.70 -43.14 24.13
N THR A 110 24.59 -43.66 22.90
CA THR A 110 24.55 -42.83 21.67
C THR A 110 23.25 -42.02 21.58
N LEU A 111 22.09 -42.65 21.84
CA LEU A 111 20.81 -41.96 21.93
C LEU A 111 20.79 -40.90 23.02
N GLY A 112 21.39 -41.19 24.18
CA GLY A 112 21.56 -40.23 25.27
C GLY A 112 22.31 -38.97 24.80
N GLY A 113 23.41 -39.15 24.07
CA GLY A 113 24.18 -38.03 23.51
C GLY A 113 23.39 -37.23 22.48
N ILE A 114 22.69 -37.91 21.56
CA ILE A 114 21.86 -37.24 20.54
C ILE A 114 20.73 -36.43 21.20
N TYR A 115 20.04 -36.98 22.20
CA TYR A 115 19.00 -36.24 22.91
C TYR A 115 19.56 -35.09 23.76
N LEU A 116 20.80 -35.19 24.23
CA LEU A 116 21.50 -34.08 24.89
C LEU A 116 21.75 -32.94 23.89
N ASP A 117 22.22 -33.25 22.68
CA ASP A 117 22.45 -32.25 21.61
C ASP A 117 21.13 -31.62 21.10
N LEU A 118 20.02 -32.36 21.18
CA LEU A 118 18.67 -31.87 20.87
C LEU A 118 18.01 -31.13 22.04
N GLU A 119 18.73 -30.94 23.15
CA GLU A 119 18.23 -30.32 24.39
C GLU A 119 17.02 -31.04 25.02
N ASN A 120 16.76 -32.29 24.63
CA ASN A 120 15.75 -33.15 25.24
C ASN A 120 16.35 -33.89 26.44
N TYR A 121 16.67 -33.11 27.48
CA TYR A 121 17.41 -33.56 28.64
C TYR A 121 16.77 -34.73 29.39
N GLU A 122 15.43 -34.81 29.46
CA GLU A 122 14.75 -35.93 30.13
C GLU A 122 14.94 -37.26 29.39
N LYS A 123 14.81 -37.27 28.06
CA LYS A 123 15.10 -38.47 27.26
C LYS A 123 16.60 -38.83 27.32
N ALA A 124 17.47 -37.83 27.31
CA ALA A 124 18.91 -38.06 27.48
C ALA A 124 19.22 -38.78 28.80
N ILE A 125 18.65 -38.32 29.91
CA ILE A 125 18.79 -38.95 31.23
C ILE A 125 18.29 -40.40 31.21
N GLN A 126 17.11 -40.67 30.65
CA GLN A 126 16.56 -42.03 30.57
C GLN A 126 17.50 -42.99 29.83
N HIS A 127 18.02 -42.57 28.68
CA HIS A 127 18.93 -43.38 27.88
C HIS A 127 20.31 -43.57 28.55
N PHE A 128 20.88 -42.53 29.17
CA PHE A 128 22.12 -42.67 29.93
C PHE A 128 21.96 -43.51 31.19
N GLN A 129 20.81 -43.46 31.88
CA GLN A 129 20.52 -44.34 33.01
C GLN A 129 20.47 -45.81 32.58
N LYS A 130 19.89 -46.09 31.41
CA LYS A 130 19.89 -47.45 30.85
C LYS A 130 21.30 -47.94 30.52
N ALA A 131 22.14 -47.09 29.93
CA ALA A 131 23.54 -47.39 29.66
C ALA A 131 24.36 -47.59 30.95
N LEU A 132 24.11 -46.77 31.98
CA LEU A 132 24.75 -46.84 33.30
C LEU A 132 24.40 -48.15 34.04
N GLN A 133 23.14 -48.59 33.97
CA GLN A 133 22.73 -49.86 34.57
C GLN A 133 23.55 -51.03 33.98
N LEU A 134 23.70 -51.05 32.65
CA LEU A 134 24.45 -52.09 31.95
C LEU A 134 25.97 -51.97 32.18
N SER A 135 26.52 -50.76 32.23
CA SER A 135 27.95 -50.56 32.53
C SER A 135 28.30 -51.05 33.94
N LYS A 136 27.43 -50.80 34.93
CA LYS A 136 27.57 -51.35 36.28
C LYS A 136 27.49 -52.87 36.30
N GLN A 137 26.55 -53.47 35.56
CA GLN A 137 26.43 -54.93 35.44
C GLN A 137 27.69 -55.57 34.82
N PHE A 138 28.29 -54.92 33.82
CA PHE A 138 29.53 -55.37 33.18
C PHE A 138 30.80 -54.97 33.92
N ARG A 139 30.71 -54.30 35.07
CA ARG A 139 31.85 -53.77 35.84
C ARG A 139 32.75 -52.82 35.05
N GLN A 140 32.17 -52.10 34.10
CA GLN A 140 32.79 -51.09 33.28
C GLN A 140 32.78 -49.75 34.02
N GLN A 141 33.74 -49.56 34.92
CA GLN A 141 33.77 -48.42 35.85
C GLN A 141 33.99 -47.08 35.12
N ALA A 142 34.86 -47.02 34.11
CA ALA A 142 35.13 -45.79 33.34
C ALA A 142 33.91 -45.33 32.51
N GLU A 143 33.19 -46.27 31.92
CA GLU A 143 31.96 -46.05 31.19
C GLU A 143 30.83 -45.62 32.12
N SER A 144 30.81 -46.15 33.35
CA SER A 144 29.87 -45.72 34.39
C SER A 144 30.08 -44.25 34.77
N VAL A 145 31.34 -43.82 34.93
CA VAL A 145 31.69 -42.39 35.14
C VAL A 145 31.27 -41.54 33.95
N SER A 146 31.48 -42.02 32.72
CA SER A 146 31.06 -41.30 31.52
C SER A 146 29.54 -41.13 31.44
N CYS A 147 28.77 -42.15 31.80
CA CYS A 147 27.30 -42.05 31.85
C CYS A 147 26.85 -41.10 32.97
N LEU A 148 27.43 -41.19 34.16
CA LEU A 148 27.10 -40.30 35.30
C LEU A 148 27.40 -38.83 34.98
N THR A 149 28.54 -38.53 34.35
CA THR A 149 28.88 -37.16 33.94
C THR A 149 27.95 -36.62 32.84
N ASN A 150 27.48 -37.46 31.93
CA ASN A 150 26.48 -37.08 30.93
C ASN A 150 25.07 -36.88 31.53
N ILE A 151 24.67 -37.68 32.52
CA ILE A 151 23.44 -37.47 33.29
C ILE A 151 23.50 -36.14 34.03
N ALA A 152 24.63 -35.84 34.69
CA ALA A 152 24.82 -34.58 35.39
C ALA A 152 24.73 -33.37 34.44
N LEU A 153 25.30 -33.46 33.24
CA LEU A 153 25.17 -32.44 32.20
C LEU A 153 23.71 -32.22 31.79
N ALA A 154 22.95 -33.30 31.59
CA ALA A 154 21.52 -33.19 31.27
C ALA A 154 20.71 -32.60 32.44
N GLN A 155 21.03 -32.95 33.68
CA GLN A 155 20.42 -32.37 34.88
C GLN A 155 20.75 -30.87 35.03
N GLN A 156 21.98 -30.45 34.70
CA GLN A 156 22.34 -29.03 34.61
C GLN A 156 21.48 -28.30 33.56
N GLY A 157 21.26 -28.91 32.39
CA GLY A 157 20.35 -28.38 31.35
C GLY A 157 18.89 -28.21 31.81
N LEU A 158 18.42 -29.06 32.73
CA LEU A 158 17.11 -28.94 33.39
C LEU A 158 17.10 -27.98 34.59
N ASN A 159 18.20 -27.30 34.89
CA ASN A 159 18.42 -26.51 36.10
C ASN A 159 18.28 -27.32 37.41
N ARG A 160 18.40 -28.65 37.35
CA ARG A 160 18.38 -29.56 38.52
C ARG A 160 19.77 -29.68 39.14
N HIS A 161 20.39 -28.54 39.45
CA HIS A 161 21.81 -28.49 39.86
C HIS A 161 22.11 -29.27 41.15
N LYS A 162 21.15 -29.39 42.08
CA LYS A 162 21.32 -30.21 43.30
C LYS A 162 21.41 -31.71 43.00
N GLU A 163 20.67 -32.20 42.01
CA GLU A 163 20.72 -33.60 41.56
C GLU A 163 21.99 -33.87 40.75
N ALA A 164 22.41 -32.90 39.94
CA ALA A 164 23.69 -32.95 39.22
C ALA A 164 24.88 -33.08 40.18
N VAL A 165 24.87 -32.31 41.28
CA VAL A 165 25.87 -32.43 42.34
C VAL A 165 25.94 -33.85 42.91
N ALA A 166 24.81 -34.43 43.31
CA ALA A 166 24.78 -35.77 43.89
C ALA A 166 25.31 -36.83 42.89
N THR A 167 24.92 -36.72 41.62
CA THR A 167 25.37 -37.60 40.53
C THR A 167 26.89 -37.45 40.27
N LEU A 168 27.41 -36.23 40.35
CA LEU A 168 28.83 -35.94 40.16
C LEU A 168 29.68 -36.42 41.34
N GLU A 169 29.20 -36.36 42.57
CA GLU A 169 29.92 -36.91 43.73
C GLU A 169 30.10 -38.42 43.61
N GLU A 170 29.10 -39.15 43.10
CA GLU A 170 29.25 -40.58 42.75
C GLU A 170 30.31 -40.78 41.66
N ALA A 171 30.26 -40.00 40.58
CA ALA A 171 31.22 -40.09 39.47
C ALA A 171 32.66 -39.79 39.91
N ILE A 172 32.86 -38.82 40.81
CA ILE A 172 34.16 -38.44 41.35
C ILE A 172 34.75 -39.58 42.18
N ASN A 173 33.96 -40.23 43.02
CA ASN A 173 34.44 -41.34 43.85
C ASN A 173 34.95 -42.50 43.00
N ILE A 174 34.20 -42.90 41.97
CA ILE A 174 34.63 -43.95 41.04
C ILE A 174 35.88 -43.51 40.26
N ALA A 175 35.93 -42.26 39.79
CA ALA A 175 37.10 -41.74 39.08
C ALA A 175 38.36 -41.68 39.95
N LYS A 176 38.22 -41.43 41.27
CA LYS A 176 39.32 -41.49 42.25
C LYS A 176 39.83 -42.92 42.44
N GLU A 177 38.93 -43.90 42.56
CA GLU A 177 39.28 -45.33 42.67
C GLU A 177 40.03 -45.83 41.42
N LEU A 178 39.65 -45.36 40.23
CA LEU A 178 40.31 -45.68 38.97
C LEU A 178 41.65 -44.98 38.78
N ASN A 179 41.96 -43.96 39.58
CA ASN A 179 43.10 -43.07 39.40
C ASN A 179 43.19 -42.47 37.98
N ASP A 180 42.04 -42.24 37.33
CA ASP A 180 41.97 -41.68 35.99
C ASP A 180 41.87 -40.14 36.06
N LEU A 181 43.02 -39.50 35.87
CA LEU A 181 43.14 -38.04 35.92
C LEU A 181 42.28 -37.32 34.87
N LYS A 182 42.01 -37.94 33.71
CA LYS A 182 41.19 -37.32 32.66
C LYS A 182 39.72 -37.33 33.05
N LEU A 183 39.24 -38.44 33.61
CA LEU A 183 37.88 -38.54 34.15
C LEU A 183 37.69 -37.61 35.35
N LEU A 184 38.65 -37.56 36.28
CA LEU A 184 38.62 -36.65 37.42
C LEU A 184 38.54 -35.18 36.99
N ARG A 185 39.34 -34.78 35.99
CA ARG A 185 39.29 -33.43 35.42
C ARG A 185 37.88 -33.10 34.92
N ARG A 186 37.27 -34.02 34.16
CA ARG A 186 35.90 -33.83 33.64
C ARG A 186 34.89 -33.68 34.77
N CYS A 187 34.95 -34.55 35.78
CA CYS A 187 34.03 -34.51 36.91
C CYS A 187 34.18 -33.23 37.74
N TYR A 188 35.42 -32.80 38.06
CA TYR A 188 35.66 -31.55 38.78
C TYR A 188 35.19 -30.31 38.00
N GLY A 189 35.37 -30.32 36.68
CA GLY A 189 34.84 -29.28 35.79
C GLY A 189 33.33 -29.11 35.88
N LEU A 190 32.57 -30.22 35.85
CA LEU A 190 31.11 -30.17 35.96
C LEU A 190 30.64 -29.87 37.39
N ALA A 191 31.39 -30.35 38.40
CA ALA A 191 31.05 -30.15 39.80
C ALA A 191 31.19 -28.69 40.23
N TYR A 192 32.26 -27.99 39.81
CA TYR A 192 32.39 -26.57 40.16
C TYR A 192 31.22 -25.75 39.61
N ASP A 193 30.80 -26.00 38.35
CA ASP A 193 29.69 -25.27 37.72
C ASP A 193 28.36 -25.55 38.45
N SER A 194 28.09 -26.83 38.77
CA SER A 194 26.89 -27.20 39.52
C SER A 194 26.86 -26.62 40.95
N TYR A 195 28.01 -26.54 41.63
CA TYR A 195 28.10 -25.94 42.97
C TYR A 195 27.99 -24.41 42.95
N ASP A 196 28.48 -23.75 41.90
CA ASP A 196 28.30 -22.31 41.68
C ASP A 196 26.82 -21.96 41.52
N LYS A 197 26.10 -22.71 40.67
CA LYS A 197 24.66 -22.52 40.41
C LYS A 197 23.75 -22.85 41.59
N THR A 198 24.21 -23.62 42.56
CA THR A 198 23.47 -23.90 43.81
C THR A 198 23.80 -22.92 44.94
N GLY A 199 24.71 -21.97 44.72
CA GLY A 199 25.10 -20.93 45.69
C GLY A 199 26.09 -21.39 46.77
N ASN A 200 26.70 -22.57 46.61
CA ASN A 200 27.72 -23.06 47.55
C ASN A 200 29.12 -22.66 47.08
N SER A 201 29.46 -21.39 47.29
CA SER A 201 30.72 -20.79 46.82
C SER A 201 31.99 -21.45 47.37
N ASN A 202 31.91 -22.05 48.57
CA ASN A 202 33.06 -22.74 49.18
C ASN A 202 33.42 -24.03 48.40
N LYS A 203 32.44 -24.90 48.17
CA LYS A 203 32.66 -26.12 47.36
C LYS A 203 32.97 -25.82 45.90
N SER A 204 32.35 -24.79 45.32
CA SER A 204 32.65 -24.35 43.94
C SER A 204 34.13 -23.97 43.80
N ARG A 205 34.67 -23.18 44.74
CA ARG A 205 36.09 -22.80 44.75
C ARG A 205 37.01 -24.00 44.89
N GLU A 206 36.70 -24.91 45.82
CA GLU A 206 37.46 -26.14 46.04
C GLU A 206 37.57 -26.98 44.75
N TYR A 207 36.44 -27.24 44.08
CA TYR A 207 36.42 -28.02 42.84
C TYR A 207 37.07 -27.29 41.66
N PHE A 208 36.99 -25.96 41.60
CA PHE A 208 37.70 -25.16 40.60
C PHE A 208 39.23 -25.25 40.76
N GLU A 209 39.74 -25.19 42.00
CA GLU A 209 41.17 -25.34 42.29
C GLU A 209 41.68 -26.74 41.94
N LEU A 210 40.91 -27.78 42.29
CA LEU A 210 41.19 -29.17 41.91
C LEU A 210 41.21 -29.36 40.38
N TYR A 211 40.22 -28.82 39.67
CA TYR A 211 40.18 -28.83 38.21
C TYR A 211 41.38 -28.12 37.59
N SER A 212 41.69 -26.90 38.03
CA SER A 212 42.76 -26.05 37.48
C SER A 212 44.15 -26.68 37.67
N THR A 213 44.39 -27.28 38.83
CA THR A 213 45.64 -27.99 39.12
C THR A 213 45.81 -29.19 38.22
N LEU A 214 44.75 -29.99 38.06
CA LEU A 214 44.77 -31.20 37.24
C LEU A 214 44.87 -30.91 35.74
N ASP A 215 44.22 -29.83 35.26
CA ASP A 215 44.31 -29.36 33.88
C ASP A 215 45.75 -28.95 33.51
N LYS A 216 46.45 -28.27 34.42
CA LYS A 216 47.87 -27.90 34.24
C LYS A 216 48.79 -29.13 34.17
N GLU A 217 48.58 -30.11 35.05
CA GLU A 217 49.36 -31.34 35.07
C GLU A 217 49.18 -32.17 33.79
N LEU A 218 47.93 -32.31 33.32
CA LEU A 218 47.64 -33.05 32.08
C LEU A 218 48.24 -32.37 30.83
N LYS A 219 48.18 -31.03 30.74
CA LYS A 219 48.81 -30.28 29.64
C LYS A 219 50.33 -30.44 29.62
N LYS A 220 50.96 -30.49 30.80
CA LYS A 220 52.40 -30.71 30.92
C LYS A 220 52.79 -32.12 30.48
N GLN A 221 52.05 -33.16 30.91
CA GLN A 221 52.29 -34.55 30.48
C GLN A 221 52.11 -34.77 28.97
N GLU A 222 51.13 -34.12 28.34
CA GLU A 222 50.93 -34.22 26.88
C GLU A 222 52.07 -33.51 26.12
N MET A 223 52.57 -32.39 26.63
CA MET A 223 53.72 -31.68 26.05
C MET A 223 55.05 -32.46 26.20
N ASP A 224 55.25 -33.14 27.33
CA ASP A 224 56.41 -33.99 27.58
C ASP A 224 56.39 -35.30 26.74
N ARG A 225 55.21 -35.89 26.52
CA ARG A 225 55.04 -37.07 25.64
C ARG A 225 55.42 -36.77 24.17
N VAL A 226 55.01 -35.62 23.66
CA VAL A 226 55.33 -35.19 22.27
C VAL A 226 56.84 -34.97 22.09
N LYS A 227 57.55 -34.52 23.14
CA LYS A 227 59.01 -34.38 23.14
C LYS A 227 59.73 -35.74 23.13
N VAL A 228 59.26 -36.69 23.95
CA VAL A 228 59.85 -38.03 24.09
C VAL A 228 59.64 -38.89 22.84
N THR A 229 58.51 -38.74 22.12
CA THR A 229 58.30 -39.48 20.86
C THR A 229 59.15 -38.97 19.70
N ALA A 230 59.45 -37.67 19.64
CA ALA A 230 60.35 -37.09 18.65
C ALA A 230 61.82 -37.51 18.86
N GLU A 231 62.26 -37.70 20.12
CA GLU A 231 63.61 -38.16 20.46
C GLU A 231 63.78 -39.70 20.37
N SER A 232 62.69 -40.47 20.48
CA SER A 232 62.71 -41.94 20.36
C SER A 232 62.87 -42.44 18.92
N GLU A 233 62.37 -41.71 17.92
CA GLU A 233 62.52 -42.09 16.50
C GLU A 233 63.93 -41.83 15.95
N VAL A 234 64.62 -40.80 16.45
CA VAL A 234 66.02 -40.49 16.05
C VAL A 234 67.01 -41.53 16.59
N ASN A 235 66.79 -42.04 17.81
CA ASN A 235 67.68 -43.02 18.44
C ASN A 235 67.45 -44.47 17.96
N LYS A 236 66.24 -44.84 17.51
CA LYS A 236 65.98 -46.15 16.87
C LYS A 236 66.65 -46.29 15.50
N ALA A 237 66.84 -45.18 14.78
CA ALA A 237 67.50 -45.16 13.47
C ALA A 237 69.04 -45.33 13.52
N GLN A 238 69.68 -45.05 14.66
CA GLN A 238 71.14 -45.17 14.83
C GLN A 238 71.58 -46.53 15.40
N ALA A 239 70.75 -47.19 16.22
CA ALA A 239 71.06 -48.51 16.79
C ALA A 239 70.89 -49.69 15.82
N ALA A 240 70.05 -49.55 14.78
CA ALA A 240 69.83 -50.60 13.78
C ALA A 240 70.98 -50.73 12.74
N ARG A 241 71.91 -49.78 12.70
CA ARG A 241 72.95 -49.64 11.67
C ARG A 241 74.22 -50.45 11.92
N GLN A 242 74.45 -50.91 13.15
CA GLN A 242 75.68 -51.64 13.53
C GLN A 242 75.51 -53.15 13.64
N MET A 243 74.27 -53.67 13.72
CA MET A 243 74.02 -55.12 13.72
C MET A 243 73.76 -55.72 12.33
N THR A 244 73.63 -54.91 11.28
CA THR A 244 73.26 -55.35 9.92
C THR A 244 74.43 -55.57 8.96
N GLU A 245 75.68 -55.28 9.34
CA GLU A 245 76.84 -55.44 8.45
C GLU A 245 77.38 -56.88 8.37
N GLU A 246 77.18 -57.71 9.39
CA GLU A 246 77.62 -59.13 9.39
C GLU A 246 76.57 -60.10 8.83
N GLU A 247 75.27 -59.89 9.08
CA GLU A 247 74.20 -60.73 8.50
C GLU A 247 74.10 -60.60 6.97
N LEU A 248 74.54 -59.48 6.39
CA LEU A 248 74.45 -59.19 4.95
C LEU A 248 75.42 -60.03 4.09
N LYS A 249 76.43 -60.66 4.69
CA LYS A 249 77.45 -61.42 3.95
C LYS A 249 76.97 -62.84 3.63
N ILE A 250 76.16 -63.43 4.50
CA ILE A 250 75.62 -64.80 4.36
C ILE A 250 74.35 -64.82 3.49
N LYS A 251 73.56 -63.73 3.48
CA LYS A 251 72.31 -63.62 2.71
C LYS A 251 72.49 -63.29 1.22
N LYS A 252 73.67 -62.79 0.82
CA LYS A 252 73.98 -62.39 -0.58
C LYS A 252 74.05 -63.55 -1.56
N GLU A 253 74.36 -64.77 -1.11
CA GLU A 253 74.44 -65.94 -1.98
C GLU A 253 73.09 -66.62 -2.21
N GLN A 254 72.15 -66.52 -1.27
CA GLN A 254 70.79 -67.05 -1.45
C GLN A 254 69.90 -66.14 -2.32
N LEU A 255 70.20 -64.84 -2.41
CA LEU A 255 69.32 -63.87 -3.08
C LEU A 255 69.43 -63.82 -4.62
N LYS A 256 70.50 -64.38 -5.21
CA LYS A 256 70.77 -64.24 -6.66
C LYS A 256 69.79 -65.04 -7.54
N VAL A 257 69.20 -66.11 -6.99
CA VAL A 257 68.26 -66.99 -7.71
C VAL A 257 66.80 -66.54 -7.55
N THR A 258 66.50 -65.69 -6.56
CA THR A 258 65.15 -65.18 -6.26
C THR A 258 64.91 -63.76 -6.81
N SER A 259 65.97 -63.04 -7.21
CA SER A 259 65.90 -61.68 -7.75
C SER A 259 65.26 -61.60 -9.14
N ASP A 260 65.58 -62.55 -10.02
CA ASP A 260 65.17 -62.47 -11.43
C ASP A 260 63.68 -62.80 -11.64
N SER A 261 63.08 -63.62 -10.76
CA SER A 261 61.64 -63.93 -10.80
C SER A 261 60.75 -62.85 -10.17
N LEU A 262 61.28 -62.04 -9.24
CA LEU A 262 60.54 -60.97 -8.58
C LEU A 262 60.42 -59.71 -9.47
N MET A 263 61.44 -59.35 -10.24
CA MET A 263 61.41 -58.14 -11.09
C MET A 263 60.31 -58.19 -12.16
N ALA A 264 60.10 -59.34 -12.81
CA ALA A 264 59.03 -59.50 -13.79
C ALA A 264 57.62 -59.42 -13.15
N ALA A 265 57.47 -59.89 -11.91
CA ALA A 265 56.22 -59.80 -11.17
C ALA A 265 55.95 -58.37 -10.67
N GLU A 266 56.98 -57.62 -10.27
CA GLU A 266 56.89 -56.21 -9.85
C GLU A 266 56.58 -55.26 -11.02
N GLU A 267 57.15 -55.50 -12.20
CA GLU A 267 56.89 -54.68 -13.39
C GLU A 267 55.44 -54.84 -13.89
N LEU A 268 54.93 -56.08 -13.93
CA LEU A 268 53.53 -56.37 -14.25
C LEU A 268 52.55 -55.78 -13.22
N THR A 269 52.87 -55.84 -11.92
CA THR A 269 52.04 -55.20 -10.89
C THR A 269 52.09 -53.68 -10.94
N ARG A 270 53.18 -53.08 -11.40
CA ARG A 270 53.30 -51.63 -11.60
C ARG A 270 52.47 -51.14 -12.78
N GLU A 271 52.50 -51.85 -13.91
CA GLU A 271 51.66 -51.53 -15.07
C GLU A 271 50.16 -51.62 -14.73
N GLN A 272 49.74 -52.69 -14.04
CA GLN A 272 48.35 -52.84 -13.60
C GLN A 272 47.92 -51.72 -12.64
N ARG A 273 48.80 -51.25 -11.75
CA ARG A 273 48.52 -50.11 -10.86
C ARG A 273 48.35 -48.80 -11.63
N LEU A 274 49.20 -48.55 -12.62
CA LEU A 274 49.09 -47.38 -13.49
C LEU A 274 47.79 -47.40 -14.30
N GLU A 275 47.40 -48.55 -14.84
CA GLU A 275 46.13 -48.71 -15.57
C GLU A 275 44.91 -48.48 -14.65
N LEU A 276 44.93 -49.01 -13.42
CA LEU A 276 43.88 -48.79 -12.44
C LEU A 276 43.79 -47.31 -12.03
N GLN A 277 44.91 -46.62 -11.85
CA GLN A 277 44.94 -45.18 -11.55
C GLN A 277 44.39 -44.36 -12.72
N LEU A 278 44.75 -44.70 -13.96
CA LEU A 278 44.23 -44.02 -15.14
C LEU A 278 42.71 -44.20 -15.27
N ARG A 279 42.21 -45.44 -15.08
CA ARG A 279 40.77 -45.73 -15.07
C ARG A 279 40.04 -45.02 -13.94
N GLN A 280 40.61 -44.93 -12.74
CA GLN A 280 40.03 -44.18 -11.62
C GLN A 280 39.91 -42.69 -11.97
N SER A 281 40.97 -42.09 -12.53
CA SER A 281 40.96 -40.69 -12.97
C SER A 281 39.93 -40.43 -14.06
N GLU A 282 39.76 -41.35 -15.02
CA GLU A 282 38.72 -41.25 -16.05
C GLU A 282 37.30 -41.33 -15.49
N ILE A 283 37.07 -42.20 -14.49
CA ILE A 283 35.78 -42.31 -13.80
C ILE A 283 35.48 -41.01 -13.03
N GLU A 284 36.43 -40.49 -12.27
CA GLU A 284 36.29 -39.22 -11.55
C GLU A 284 35.96 -38.06 -12.48
N LYS A 285 36.63 -38.00 -13.64
CA LYS A 285 36.34 -36.99 -14.67
C LYS A 285 34.92 -37.14 -15.23
N LYS A 286 34.49 -38.36 -15.57
CA LYS A 286 33.13 -38.63 -16.05
C LYS A 286 32.06 -38.31 -15.00
N GLU A 287 32.32 -38.62 -13.73
CA GLU A 287 31.43 -38.26 -12.63
C GLU A 287 31.32 -36.75 -12.45
N ALA A 288 32.44 -36.03 -12.53
CA ALA A 288 32.45 -34.57 -12.46
C ALA A 288 31.64 -33.95 -13.62
N GLU A 289 31.79 -34.47 -14.84
CA GLU A 289 31.02 -34.06 -16.01
C GLU A 289 29.51 -34.30 -15.80
N ILE A 290 29.12 -35.48 -15.31
CA ILE A 290 27.72 -35.81 -14.98
C ILE A 290 27.18 -34.89 -13.87
N ARG A 291 27.97 -34.58 -12.84
CA ARG A 291 27.56 -33.65 -11.77
C ARG A 291 27.31 -32.26 -12.32
N ILE A 292 28.21 -31.74 -13.17
CA ILE A 292 28.03 -30.44 -13.82
C ILE A 292 26.77 -30.45 -14.69
N GLU A 293 26.51 -31.52 -15.44
CA GLU A 293 25.32 -31.61 -16.28
C GLU A 293 24.03 -31.67 -15.44
N LYS A 294 24.01 -32.44 -14.35
CA LYS A 294 22.89 -32.46 -13.39
C LYS A 294 22.65 -31.10 -12.74
N MET A 295 23.70 -30.40 -12.36
CA MET A 295 23.60 -29.04 -11.82
C MET A 295 23.02 -28.06 -12.84
N LYS A 296 23.47 -28.11 -14.10
CA LYS A 296 22.92 -27.30 -15.19
C LYS A 296 21.43 -27.60 -15.39
N ARG A 297 21.03 -28.88 -15.44
CA ARG A 297 19.62 -29.27 -15.56
C ARG A 297 18.79 -28.76 -14.38
N SER A 298 19.27 -28.90 -13.15
CA SER A 298 18.58 -28.41 -11.95
C SER A 298 18.41 -26.88 -11.99
N GLN A 299 19.45 -26.13 -12.34
CA GLN A 299 19.35 -24.68 -12.51
C GLN A 299 18.32 -24.30 -13.58
N VAL A 300 18.36 -24.94 -14.75
CA VAL A 300 17.37 -24.69 -15.82
C VAL A 300 15.95 -24.96 -15.34
N THR A 301 15.72 -26.06 -14.61
CA THR A 301 14.39 -26.34 -14.05
C THR A 301 13.92 -25.31 -13.03
N ALA A 302 14.81 -24.81 -12.16
CA ALA A 302 14.49 -23.77 -11.20
C ALA A 302 14.14 -22.43 -11.91
N TRP A 303 14.88 -22.06 -12.95
CA TRP A 303 14.58 -20.89 -13.78
C TRP A 303 13.22 -21.01 -14.48
N LEU A 304 12.88 -22.19 -15.00
CA LEU A 304 11.57 -22.44 -15.65
C LEU A 304 10.41 -22.31 -14.65
N LEU A 305 10.55 -22.87 -13.45
CA LEU A 305 9.55 -22.72 -12.37
C LEU A 305 9.39 -21.27 -11.94
N GLY A 306 10.50 -20.54 -11.77
CA GLY A 306 10.47 -19.11 -11.46
C GLY A 306 9.78 -18.29 -12.56
N ALA A 307 10.06 -18.58 -13.82
CA ALA A 307 9.42 -17.93 -14.96
C ALA A 307 7.92 -18.21 -15.04
N LEU A 308 7.47 -19.43 -14.72
CA LEU A 308 6.04 -19.79 -14.66
C LEU A 308 5.30 -19.02 -13.56
N ILE A 309 5.89 -18.93 -12.36
CA ILE A 309 5.30 -18.17 -11.25
C ILE A 309 5.23 -16.68 -11.63
N PHE A 310 6.31 -16.13 -12.19
CA PHE A 310 6.34 -14.75 -12.63
C PHE A 310 5.28 -14.46 -13.71
N ALA A 311 5.13 -15.34 -14.70
CA ALA A 311 4.09 -15.24 -15.72
C ALA A 311 2.69 -15.27 -15.11
N GLY A 312 2.43 -16.16 -14.13
CA GLY A 312 1.15 -16.22 -13.42
C GLY A 312 0.83 -14.93 -12.65
N VAL A 313 1.81 -14.37 -11.94
CA VAL A 313 1.67 -13.07 -11.25
C VAL A 313 1.43 -11.95 -12.26
N LEU A 314 2.17 -11.92 -13.37
CA LEU A 314 2.00 -10.92 -14.41
C LEU A 314 0.61 -10.99 -15.04
N ILE A 315 0.12 -12.19 -15.37
CA ILE A 315 -1.23 -12.41 -15.90
C ILE A 315 -2.28 -11.94 -14.89
N TYR A 316 -2.10 -12.23 -13.60
CA TYR A 316 -3.01 -11.78 -12.55
C TYR A 316 -3.04 -10.25 -12.40
N LEU A 317 -1.89 -9.58 -12.43
CA LEU A 317 -1.80 -8.12 -12.40
C LEU A 317 -2.44 -7.48 -13.63
N LEU A 318 -2.23 -8.06 -14.82
CA LEU A 318 -2.88 -7.62 -16.05
C LEU A 318 -4.41 -7.78 -15.96
N TYR A 319 -4.89 -8.91 -15.43
CA TYR A 319 -6.32 -9.16 -15.19
C TYR A 319 -6.94 -8.11 -14.26
N LEU A 320 -6.29 -7.80 -13.14
CA LEU A 320 -6.75 -6.76 -12.20
C LEU A 320 -6.81 -5.38 -12.87
N ASN A 321 -5.81 -5.03 -13.66
CA ASN A 321 -5.76 -3.75 -14.37
C ASN A 321 -6.90 -3.63 -15.40
N ILE A 322 -7.14 -4.68 -16.20
CA ILE A 322 -8.26 -4.72 -17.16
C ILE A 322 -9.59 -4.57 -16.43
N ARG A 323 -9.80 -5.29 -15.31
CA ARG A 323 -11.02 -5.20 -14.52
C ARG A 323 -11.24 -3.80 -13.94
N SER A 324 -10.17 -3.17 -13.45
CA SER A 324 -10.22 -1.80 -12.92
C SER A 324 -10.59 -0.80 -14.02
N LYS A 325 -9.92 -0.89 -15.17
CA LYS A 325 -10.20 -0.05 -16.35
C LYS A 325 -11.64 -0.19 -16.84
N ARG A 326 -12.19 -1.41 -16.86
CA ARG A 326 -13.59 -1.64 -17.24
C ARG A 326 -14.55 -0.93 -16.30
N LYS A 327 -14.39 -1.07 -14.98
CA LYS A 327 -15.23 -0.38 -14.00
C LYS A 327 -15.16 1.14 -14.13
N ILE A 328 -13.96 1.68 -14.34
CA ILE A 328 -13.77 3.13 -14.55
C ILE A 328 -14.48 3.57 -15.84
N SER A 329 -14.36 2.79 -16.92
CA SER A 329 -15.03 3.09 -18.19
C SER A 329 -16.55 3.03 -18.06
N GLU A 330 -17.10 2.05 -17.35
CA GLU A 330 -18.54 1.93 -17.10
C GLU A 330 -19.07 3.12 -16.29
N GLN A 331 -18.37 3.48 -15.20
CA GLN A 331 -18.73 4.65 -14.40
C GLN A 331 -18.62 5.95 -15.20
N LYS A 332 -17.59 6.09 -16.04
CA LYS A 332 -17.42 7.24 -16.93
C LYS A 332 -18.56 7.34 -17.94
N ASN A 333 -18.92 6.23 -18.59
CA ASN A 333 -20.01 6.20 -19.56
C ASN A 333 -21.37 6.54 -18.90
N LEU A 334 -21.61 6.05 -17.68
CA LEU A 334 -22.80 6.38 -16.92
C LEU A 334 -22.85 7.87 -16.55
N LEU A 335 -21.73 8.44 -16.13
CA LEU A 335 -21.62 9.87 -15.81
C LEU A 335 -21.81 10.75 -17.06
N GLU A 336 -21.22 10.37 -18.20
CA GLU A 336 -21.42 11.06 -19.47
C GLU A 336 -22.88 11.03 -19.91
N LEU A 337 -23.55 9.88 -19.76
CA LEU A 337 -24.97 9.74 -20.06
C LEU A 337 -25.83 10.61 -19.12
N GLN A 338 -25.53 10.63 -17.83
CA GLN A 338 -26.21 11.49 -16.85
C GLN A 338 -26.03 12.96 -17.18
N ASN A 339 -24.80 13.41 -17.47
CA ASN A 339 -24.52 14.79 -17.87
C ASN A 339 -25.24 15.17 -19.17
N LYS A 340 -25.29 14.26 -20.16
CA LYS A 340 -26.04 14.48 -21.39
C LYS A 340 -27.53 14.68 -21.12
N ASN A 341 -28.13 13.86 -20.26
CA ASN A 341 -29.54 13.96 -19.89
C ASN A 341 -29.83 15.25 -19.11
N ILE A 342 -28.99 15.61 -18.12
CA ILE A 342 -29.10 16.87 -17.38
C ILE A 342 -29.01 18.07 -18.32
N THR A 343 -28.01 18.06 -19.21
CA THR A 343 -27.83 19.13 -20.22
C THR A 343 -29.04 19.24 -21.14
N ALA A 344 -29.63 18.13 -21.57
CA ALA A 344 -30.84 18.13 -22.39
C ALA A 344 -32.03 18.75 -21.63
N SER A 345 -32.22 18.42 -20.35
CA SER A 345 -33.27 19.01 -19.51
C SER A 345 -33.09 20.52 -19.31
N ILE A 346 -31.85 21.00 -19.11
CA ILE A 346 -31.58 22.44 -18.96
C ILE A 346 -31.76 23.16 -20.30
N ARG A 347 -31.40 22.54 -21.44
CA ARG A 347 -31.71 23.09 -22.77
C ARG A 347 -33.20 23.20 -23.02
N TYR A 348 -34.00 22.25 -22.55
CA TYR A 348 -35.45 22.35 -22.60
C TYR A 348 -35.97 23.51 -21.74
N ALA A 349 -35.41 23.69 -20.53
CA ALA A 349 -35.72 24.84 -19.69
C ALA A 349 -35.38 26.18 -20.38
N LYS A 350 -34.29 26.25 -21.16
CA LYS A 350 -33.98 27.42 -22.00
C LYS A 350 -35.07 27.71 -23.00
N THR A 351 -35.63 26.71 -23.67
CA THR A 351 -36.75 26.91 -24.60
C THR A 351 -37.96 27.53 -23.90
N ILE A 352 -38.27 27.09 -22.67
CA ILE A 352 -39.34 27.67 -21.85
C ILE A 352 -39.00 29.13 -21.50
N GLN A 353 -37.78 29.40 -21.05
CA GLN A 353 -37.34 30.74 -20.70
C GLN A 353 -37.36 31.70 -21.91
N GLN A 354 -36.97 31.22 -23.09
CA GLN A 354 -37.02 32.05 -24.30
C GLN A 354 -38.45 32.37 -24.72
N ALA A 355 -39.42 31.49 -24.44
CA ALA A 355 -40.83 31.73 -24.73
C ALA A 355 -41.49 32.78 -23.81
N ILE A 356 -40.90 33.05 -22.63
CA ILE A 356 -41.41 34.11 -21.74
C ILE A 356 -40.86 35.50 -22.07
N LEU A 357 -39.73 35.58 -22.79
CA LEU A 357 -39.11 36.85 -23.17
C LEU A 357 -39.92 37.53 -24.29
N PRO A 358 -40.08 38.85 -24.27
CA PRO A 358 -40.81 39.55 -25.31
C PRO A 358 -40.04 39.52 -26.62
N GLU A 359 -40.78 39.35 -27.72
CA GLU A 359 -40.20 39.42 -29.06
C GLU A 359 -39.65 40.83 -29.34
N LEU A 360 -38.42 40.90 -29.86
CA LEU A 360 -37.80 42.18 -30.22
C LEU A 360 -38.62 42.95 -31.27
N SER A 361 -39.37 42.24 -32.12
CA SER A 361 -40.30 42.79 -33.10
C SER A 361 -41.39 43.65 -32.44
N ALA A 362 -41.85 43.30 -31.24
CA ALA A 362 -42.88 44.03 -30.51
C ALA A 362 -42.35 45.36 -29.96
N ILE A 363 -41.10 45.37 -29.49
CA ILE A 363 -40.43 46.56 -28.97
C ILE A 363 -40.02 47.50 -30.12
N LYS A 364 -39.51 46.94 -31.23
CA LYS A 364 -39.12 47.68 -32.44
C LYS A 364 -40.26 48.47 -33.10
N LYS A 365 -41.53 48.15 -32.80
CA LYS A 365 -42.70 48.94 -33.25
C LYS A 365 -42.73 50.35 -32.65
N PHE A 366 -42.15 50.53 -31.47
CA PHE A 366 -42.24 51.77 -30.70
C PHE A 366 -40.92 52.50 -30.55
N PHE A 367 -39.81 51.76 -30.60
CA PHE A 367 -38.47 52.31 -30.42
C PHE A 367 -37.51 51.74 -31.46
N ASP A 368 -36.47 52.50 -31.79
CA ASP A 368 -35.27 51.93 -32.38
C ASP A 368 -34.45 51.32 -31.22
N VAL A 369 -34.26 50.00 -31.20
CA VAL A 369 -33.83 49.24 -30.01
C VAL A 369 -32.85 48.12 -30.39
N PHE A 370 -31.87 47.90 -29.52
CA PHE A 370 -31.07 46.68 -29.48
C PHE A 370 -31.14 46.03 -28.11
N VAL A 371 -30.93 44.70 -28.07
CA VAL A 371 -30.88 43.92 -26.83
C VAL A 371 -29.66 43.01 -26.89
N LEU A 372 -28.72 43.20 -25.96
CA LEU A 372 -27.69 42.22 -25.64
C LEU A 372 -28.20 41.35 -24.50
N TYR A 373 -28.29 40.05 -24.73
CA TYR A 373 -28.74 39.07 -23.74
C TYR A 373 -27.83 37.85 -23.82
N TYR A 374 -26.89 37.75 -22.87
CA TYR A 374 -25.91 36.69 -22.78
C TYR A 374 -26.04 36.01 -21.41
N PRO A 375 -26.80 34.91 -21.33
CA PRO A 375 -26.77 34.04 -20.17
C PRO A 375 -25.36 33.48 -19.95
N LYS A 376 -24.91 33.44 -18.70
CA LYS A 376 -23.65 32.83 -18.26
C LYS A 376 -23.69 31.31 -18.48
N ASP A 377 -24.79 30.68 -18.07
CA ASP A 377 -25.05 29.26 -18.27
C ASP A 377 -26.03 29.05 -19.44
N ILE A 378 -26.63 27.86 -19.55
CA ILE A 378 -27.64 27.58 -20.61
C ILE A 378 -28.92 28.43 -20.41
N VAL A 379 -29.24 28.78 -19.15
CA VAL A 379 -30.39 29.58 -18.73
C VAL A 379 -29.92 30.71 -17.81
N SER A 380 -30.69 31.80 -17.75
CA SER A 380 -30.32 33.05 -17.06
C SER A 380 -31.18 33.32 -15.83
N GLY A 381 -30.66 34.00 -14.81
CA GLY A 381 -31.45 34.76 -13.83
C GLY A 381 -31.96 36.08 -14.40
N ASP A 382 -31.21 36.69 -15.32
CA ASP A 382 -31.65 37.90 -16.00
C ASP A 382 -32.84 37.67 -16.92
N PHE A 383 -33.71 38.67 -17.03
CA PHE A 383 -34.69 38.76 -18.11
C PHE A 383 -35.07 40.22 -18.40
N TYR A 384 -35.57 40.48 -19.60
CA TYR A 384 -36.18 41.75 -19.95
C TYR A 384 -37.67 41.53 -20.21
N TRP A 385 -38.47 42.54 -19.87
CA TRP A 385 -39.92 42.46 -19.90
C TRP A 385 -40.49 43.70 -20.57
N PHE A 386 -41.52 43.52 -21.39
CA PHE A 386 -42.12 44.61 -22.16
C PHE A 386 -43.63 44.42 -22.25
N HIS A 387 -44.38 45.51 -22.08
CA HIS A 387 -45.82 45.49 -22.18
C HIS A 387 -46.39 46.80 -22.73
N GLU A 388 -47.36 46.71 -23.64
CA GLU A 388 -48.15 47.84 -24.12
C GLU A 388 -49.45 47.91 -23.31
N ILE A 389 -49.64 49.01 -22.58
CA ILE A 389 -50.86 49.26 -21.80
C ILE A 389 -51.91 49.89 -22.72
N GLN A 390 -53.06 49.24 -22.81
CA GLN A 390 -54.23 49.83 -23.45
C GLN A 390 -54.93 50.77 -22.47
N THR A 391 -54.81 52.08 -22.70
CA THR A 391 -55.50 53.09 -21.89
C THR A 391 -56.95 53.27 -22.39
N LYS A 392 -57.81 53.82 -21.52
CA LYS A 392 -59.22 54.13 -21.88
C LYS A 392 -59.35 55.26 -22.91
N ALA A 393 -58.28 56.03 -23.13
CA ALA A 393 -58.18 57.07 -24.15
C ALA A 393 -57.26 56.57 -25.27
N PRO A 394 -57.79 56.10 -26.42
CA PRO A 394 -57.02 55.43 -27.49
C PRO A 394 -55.80 56.22 -28.01
N GLU A 395 -55.77 57.53 -27.76
CA GLU A 395 -54.72 58.45 -28.21
C GLU A 395 -53.49 58.48 -27.28
N GLN A 396 -53.61 58.01 -26.03
CA GLN A 396 -52.49 57.92 -25.08
C GLN A 396 -51.97 56.49 -24.98
N LYS A 397 -50.95 56.18 -25.78
CA LYS A 397 -50.22 54.91 -25.65
C LYS A 397 -49.24 54.97 -24.48
N CYS A 398 -49.37 54.04 -23.54
CA CYS A 398 -48.44 53.83 -22.43
C CYS A 398 -47.68 52.53 -22.64
N LEU A 399 -46.35 52.57 -22.48
CA LEU A 399 -45.47 51.42 -22.65
C LEU A 399 -44.69 51.19 -21.37
N LEU A 400 -44.53 49.94 -20.98
CA LEU A 400 -43.63 49.54 -19.90
C LEU A 400 -42.51 48.69 -20.43
N LEU A 401 -41.29 48.97 -19.96
CA LEU A 401 -40.12 48.16 -20.21
C LEU A 401 -39.35 47.97 -18.90
N ALA A 402 -38.95 46.74 -18.63
CA ALA A 402 -38.10 46.42 -17.50
C ALA A 402 -36.88 45.59 -17.92
N ILE A 403 -35.77 45.79 -17.22
CA ILE A 403 -34.71 44.78 -17.12
C ILE A 403 -34.66 44.33 -15.68
N VAL A 404 -34.56 43.03 -15.49
CA VAL A 404 -34.57 42.36 -14.20
C VAL A 404 -33.37 41.44 -14.12
N ASP A 405 -32.70 41.47 -12.98
CA ASP A 405 -31.56 40.66 -12.61
C ASP A 405 -31.92 39.92 -11.33
N CYS A 406 -32.13 38.61 -11.44
CA CYS A 406 -32.52 37.78 -10.31
C CYS A 406 -31.32 37.25 -9.54
N THR A 407 -31.50 37.00 -8.25
CA THR A 407 -30.46 36.40 -7.41
C THR A 407 -30.08 35.01 -7.93
N GLY A 408 -28.79 34.83 -8.19
CA GLY A 408 -28.22 33.59 -8.70
C GLY A 408 -28.35 33.44 -10.23
N HIS A 409 -27.54 32.57 -10.80
CA HIS A 409 -27.52 32.27 -12.23
C HIS A 409 -27.88 30.79 -12.47
N GLY A 410 -27.98 30.39 -13.73
CA GLY A 410 -28.30 29.01 -14.09
C GLY A 410 -29.72 28.62 -13.66
N VAL A 411 -29.90 27.37 -13.24
CA VAL A 411 -31.25 26.81 -13.00
C VAL A 411 -32.03 27.55 -11.89
N PRO A 412 -31.46 27.88 -10.70
CA PRO A 412 -32.18 28.64 -9.68
C PRO A 412 -32.57 30.05 -10.14
N GLY A 413 -31.65 30.78 -10.80
CA GLY A 413 -31.93 32.09 -11.39
C GLY A 413 -33.05 32.02 -12.42
N ALA A 414 -33.06 30.99 -13.26
CA ALA A 414 -34.12 30.79 -14.26
C ALA A 414 -35.51 30.61 -13.62
N PHE A 415 -35.62 29.90 -12.50
CA PHE A 415 -36.89 29.82 -11.76
C PHE A 415 -37.32 31.18 -11.21
N MET A 416 -36.39 31.96 -10.68
CA MET A 416 -36.66 33.32 -10.22
C MET A 416 -37.13 34.23 -11.37
N SER A 417 -36.52 34.12 -12.55
CA SER A 417 -36.95 34.87 -13.74
C SER A 417 -38.39 34.55 -14.13
N MET A 418 -38.81 33.28 -14.02
CA MET A 418 -40.19 32.87 -14.31
C MET A 418 -41.19 33.39 -13.27
N ILE A 419 -40.82 33.35 -11.98
CA ILE A 419 -41.65 33.90 -10.90
C ILE A 419 -41.82 35.42 -11.07
N GLY A 420 -40.71 36.13 -11.27
CA GLY A 420 -40.71 37.58 -11.49
C GLY A 420 -41.54 37.98 -12.71
N ASN A 421 -41.34 37.30 -13.84
CA ASN A 421 -42.11 37.55 -15.05
C ASN A 421 -43.61 37.29 -14.86
N ARG A 422 -43.99 36.21 -14.17
CA ARG A 422 -45.40 35.92 -13.88
C ARG A 422 -46.02 36.99 -12.98
N LEU A 423 -45.32 37.42 -11.93
CA LEU A 423 -45.81 38.45 -11.01
C LEU A 423 -45.91 39.82 -11.69
N LEU A 424 -44.95 40.20 -12.54
CA LEU A 424 -45.05 41.42 -13.35
C LEU A 424 -46.28 41.40 -14.26
N ASN A 425 -46.52 40.27 -14.93
CA ASN A 425 -47.72 40.10 -15.76
C ASN A 425 -49.00 40.18 -14.90
N GLU A 426 -49.05 39.53 -13.75
CA GLU A 426 -50.21 39.59 -12.85
C GLU A 426 -50.50 41.03 -12.38
N ILE A 427 -49.46 41.76 -11.93
CA ILE A 427 -49.60 43.13 -11.42
C ILE A 427 -50.04 44.09 -12.53
N VAL A 428 -49.42 44.01 -13.71
CA VAL A 428 -49.69 44.98 -14.79
C VAL A 428 -50.89 44.59 -15.65
N TYR A 429 -50.97 43.33 -16.07
CA TYR A 429 -52.00 42.88 -17.00
C TYR A 429 -53.33 42.58 -16.30
N GLU A 430 -53.29 41.89 -15.17
CA GLU A 430 -54.51 41.45 -14.47
C GLU A 430 -55.01 42.51 -13.49
N ARG A 431 -54.13 43.02 -12.61
CA ARG A 431 -54.48 44.05 -11.62
C ARG A 431 -54.54 45.47 -12.21
N ARG A 432 -54.08 45.66 -13.46
CA ARG A 432 -54.12 46.95 -14.20
C ARG A 432 -53.36 48.08 -13.52
N ILE A 433 -52.26 47.75 -12.85
CA ILE A 433 -51.38 48.73 -12.20
C ILE A 433 -50.27 49.10 -13.17
N ASP A 434 -50.14 50.38 -13.50
CA ASP A 434 -49.20 50.89 -14.48
C ASP A 434 -48.16 51.87 -13.90
N ASP A 435 -48.29 52.26 -12.64
CA ASP A 435 -47.36 53.15 -11.95
C ASP A 435 -46.08 52.39 -11.53
N PRO A 436 -44.87 52.76 -12.01
CA PRO A 436 -43.64 52.04 -11.72
C PRO A 436 -43.35 51.86 -10.22
N LYS A 437 -43.51 52.88 -9.37
CA LYS A 437 -43.26 52.73 -7.92
C LYS A 437 -44.23 51.71 -7.30
N GLU A 438 -45.49 51.73 -7.71
CA GLU A 438 -46.53 50.86 -7.16
C GLU A 438 -46.27 49.41 -7.58
N ILE A 439 -45.92 49.21 -8.86
CA ILE A 439 -45.51 47.90 -9.38
C ILE A 439 -44.35 47.33 -8.55
N LEU A 440 -43.29 48.11 -8.29
CA LEU A 440 -42.14 47.63 -7.51
C LEU A 440 -42.49 47.32 -6.05
N ASN A 441 -43.31 48.16 -5.40
CA ASN A 441 -43.72 47.92 -4.02
C ASN A 441 -44.57 46.63 -3.89
N ILE A 442 -45.48 46.39 -4.83
CA ILE A 442 -46.30 45.17 -4.85
C ILE A 442 -45.44 43.95 -5.19
N LEU A 443 -44.58 44.06 -6.21
CA LEU A 443 -43.67 42.99 -6.60
C LEU A 443 -42.78 42.55 -5.42
N ASN A 444 -42.29 43.50 -4.62
CA ASN A 444 -41.51 43.23 -3.41
C ASN A 444 -42.30 42.41 -2.38
N ALA A 445 -43.56 42.77 -2.11
CA ALA A 445 -44.41 42.02 -1.19
C ALA A 445 -44.75 40.62 -1.73
N GLU A 446 -45.08 40.52 -3.01
CA GLU A 446 -45.46 39.25 -3.66
C GLU A 446 -44.28 38.28 -3.75
N ILE A 447 -43.06 38.75 -4.06
CA ILE A 447 -41.86 37.90 -4.05
C ILE A 447 -41.57 37.35 -2.66
N ARG A 448 -41.64 38.20 -1.62
CA ARG A 448 -41.44 37.77 -0.22
C ARG A 448 -42.46 36.70 0.19
N SER A 449 -43.72 36.89 -0.21
CA SER A 449 -44.81 35.94 0.04
C SER A 449 -44.61 34.63 -0.72
N ALA A 450 -44.35 34.70 -2.03
CA ALA A 450 -44.16 33.54 -2.89
C ALA A 450 -42.99 32.65 -2.45
N LEU A 451 -41.90 33.26 -1.97
CA LEU A 451 -40.71 32.56 -1.48
C LEU A 451 -40.72 32.30 0.03
N ARG A 452 -41.79 32.67 0.75
CA ARG A 452 -41.94 32.46 2.21
C ARG A 452 -40.75 32.99 3.01
N GLN A 453 -40.26 34.18 2.66
CA GLN A 453 -39.03 34.75 3.23
C GLN A 453 -39.18 35.22 4.68
N GLU A 454 -40.41 35.23 5.20
CA GLU A 454 -40.69 35.48 6.62
C GLU A 454 -40.61 34.21 7.47
N GLN A 455 -40.78 33.03 6.85
CA GLN A 455 -40.77 31.74 7.53
C GLN A 455 -39.54 30.88 7.20
N THR A 456 -38.73 31.28 6.22
CA THR A 456 -37.59 30.52 5.72
C THR A 456 -36.35 31.39 5.62
N ASP A 457 -35.17 30.76 5.52
CA ASP A 457 -33.89 31.45 5.28
C ASP A 457 -33.68 31.85 3.81
N ASN A 458 -34.73 31.77 2.97
CA ASN A 458 -34.64 32.19 1.57
C ASN A 458 -34.54 33.71 1.49
N ASN A 459 -33.48 34.19 0.85
CA ASN A 459 -33.22 35.62 0.64
C ASN A 459 -33.10 35.97 -0.85
N ASP A 460 -33.61 35.11 -1.74
CA ASP A 460 -33.56 35.31 -3.17
C ASP A 460 -34.46 36.49 -3.56
N GLY A 461 -33.96 37.36 -4.42
CA GLY A 461 -34.68 38.54 -4.84
C GLY A 461 -34.36 38.89 -6.28
N MET A 462 -34.66 40.12 -6.65
CA MET A 462 -34.28 40.67 -7.94
C MET A 462 -33.97 42.16 -7.85
N ASP A 463 -33.06 42.58 -8.71
CA ASP A 463 -32.76 43.96 -8.99
C ASP A 463 -33.45 44.31 -10.30
N ILE A 464 -34.10 45.47 -10.38
CA ILE A 464 -34.97 45.82 -11.51
C ILE A 464 -34.84 47.28 -11.87
N SER A 465 -34.88 47.57 -13.16
CA SER A 465 -34.99 48.92 -13.72
C SER A 465 -36.28 48.96 -14.54
N LEU A 466 -37.31 49.66 -14.05
CA LEU A 466 -38.63 49.73 -14.67
C LEU A 466 -38.90 51.13 -15.22
N CYS A 467 -39.25 51.21 -16.50
CA CYS A 467 -39.53 52.45 -17.22
C CYS A 467 -40.96 52.43 -17.78
N ARG A 468 -41.73 53.46 -17.48
CA ARG A 468 -42.99 53.77 -18.15
C ARG A 468 -42.79 54.93 -19.12
N PHE A 469 -43.20 54.74 -20.36
CA PHE A 469 -43.20 55.75 -21.39
C PHE A 469 -44.63 56.17 -21.69
N THR A 470 -44.93 57.45 -21.50
CA THR A 470 -46.22 58.04 -21.82
C THR A 470 -46.03 59.09 -22.92
N LYS A 471 -46.65 58.85 -24.08
CA LYS A 471 -46.58 59.79 -25.19
C LYS A 471 -47.44 61.03 -24.89
N GLN A 472 -46.85 62.22 -25.04
CA GLN A 472 -47.54 63.49 -24.89
C GLN A 472 -47.91 64.08 -26.26
N ASN A 473 -48.83 65.06 -26.26
CA ASN A 473 -49.43 65.62 -27.47
C ASN A 473 -48.40 66.33 -28.39
N ASP A 474 -47.30 66.81 -27.82
CA ASP A 474 -46.29 67.60 -28.53
C ASP A 474 -45.18 66.74 -29.19
N GLY A 475 -45.35 65.41 -29.20
CA GLY A 475 -44.36 64.46 -29.72
C GLY A 475 -43.23 64.12 -28.74
N GLU A 476 -43.23 64.74 -27.55
CA GLU A 476 -42.37 64.38 -26.44
C GLU A 476 -42.89 63.16 -25.68
N VAL A 477 -41.98 62.46 -25.01
CA VAL A 477 -42.29 61.25 -24.25
C VAL A 477 -41.95 61.50 -22.79
N LEU A 478 -42.93 61.41 -21.90
CA LEU A 478 -42.68 61.44 -20.47
C LEU A 478 -42.21 60.06 -20.03
N LEU A 479 -41.00 59.99 -19.48
CA LEU A 479 -40.47 58.81 -18.83
C LEU A 479 -40.71 58.89 -17.33
N THR A 480 -41.42 57.91 -16.77
CA THR A 480 -41.46 57.65 -15.33
C THR A 480 -40.59 56.44 -15.04
N TYR A 481 -39.60 56.59 -14.16
CA TYR A 481 -38.61 55.56 -13.82
C TYR A 481 -38.67 55.20 -12.34
N ALA A 482 -38.68 53.90 -12.04
CA ALA A 482 -38.41 53.37 -10.71
C ALA A 482 -37.42 52.20 -10.83
N GLY A 483 -36.48 52.10 -9.88
CA GLY A 483 -35.49 51.03 -9.92
C GLY A 483 -35.07 50.54 -8.54
N ALA A 484 -34.78 49.24 -8.45
CA ALA A 484 -34.23 48.54 -7.30
C ALA A 484 -32.77 48.17 -7.63
N LYS A 485 -31.81 48.85 -6.99
CA LYS A 485 -30.34 48.80 -7.20
C LYS A 485 -29.79 49.10 -8.60
N ARG A 486 -30.60 48.97 -9.64
CA ARG A 486 -30.22 49.29 -11.03
C ARG A 486 -30.42 50.77 -11.31
N ASN A 487 -29.57 51.30 -12.17
CA ASN A 487 -29.63 52.70 -12.60
C ASN A 487 -30.01 52.74 -14.07
N LEU A 488 -30.73 53.78 -14.46
CA LEU A 488 -31.00 54.08 -15.86
C LEU A 488 -30.02 55.16 -16.35
N LEU A 489 -29.40 54.93 -17.50
CA LEU A 489 -28.54 55.89 -18.17
C LEU A 489 -29.28 56.53 -19.34
N ILE A 490 -29.23 57.86 -19.43
CA ILE A 490 -29.88 58.66 -20.47
C ILE A 490 -28.84 59.57 -21.12
N ILE A 491 -28.78 59.56 -22.46
CA ILE A 491 -27.93 60.45 -23.24
C ILE A 491 -28.84 61.33 -24.08
N LYS A 492 -28.94 62.60 -23.68
CA LYS A 492 -29.73 63.61 -24.40
C LYS A 492 -29.03 63.98 -25.69
N LYS A 493 -29.77 64.09 -26.80
CA LYS A 493 -29.19 64.52 -28.08
C LYS A 493 -28.51 65.90 -27.99
N GLU A 494 -29.08 66.81 -27.20
CA GLU A 494 -28.61 68.19 -27.06
C GLU A 494 -27.49 68.36 -26.02
N ARG A 495 -27.32 67.41 -25.09
CA ARG A 495 -26.28 67.49 -24.04
C ARG A 495 -25.20 66.44 -24.28
N LYS A 496 -23.94 66.85 -24.22
CA LYS A 496 -22.78 65.95 -24.31
C LYS A 496 -22.46 65.21 -23.00
N GLU A 497 -23.46 64.98 -22.16
CA GLU A 497 -23.28 64.40 -20.82
C GLU A 497 -24.25 63.23 -20.60
N VAL A 498 -23.80 62.23 -19.84
CA VAL A 498 -24.61 61.08 -19.43
C VAL A 498 -25.41 61.47 -18.19
N MET A 499 -26.74 61.51 -18.31
CA MET A 499 -27.65 61.66 -17.19
C MET A 499 -27.94 60.29 -16.58
N LYS A 500 -27.92 60.19 -15.25
CA LYS A 500 -28.15 58.93 -14.53
C LYS A 500 -29.31 59.06 -13.55
N LEU A 501 -30.36 58.27 -13.75
CA LEU A 501 -31.41 58.10 -12.75
C LEU A 501 -31.03 56.96 -11.83
N LYS A 502 -30.87 57.28 -10.54
CA LYS A 502 -30.42 56.31 -9.55
C LYS A 502 -31.58 55.45 -9.07
N GLY A 503 -31.41 54.13 -9.07
CA GLY A 503 -32.33 53.25 -8.37
C GLY A 503 -32.22 53.40 -6.85
N ASP A 504 -33.27 53.01 -6.15
CA ASP A 504 -33.24 52.85 -4.71
C ASP A 504 -32.24 51.76 -4.32
N ARG A 505 -31.64 51.87 -3.13
CA ARG A 505 -30.54 50.97 -2.70
C ARG A 505 -30.99 49.55 -2.34
N PHE A 506 -32.29 49.30 -2.37
CA PHE A 506 -32.91 48.04 -1.97
C PHE A 506 -33.21 47.19 -3.20
N SER A 507 -33.06 45.87 -3.05
CA SER A 507 -33.55 44.89 -4.02
C SER A 507 -35.05 44.64 -3.80
N ILE A 508 -35.70 44.05 -4.78
CA ILE A 508 -37.02 43.43 -4.62
C ILE A 508 -36.85 42.08 -3.93
N GLY A 509 -37.54 41.86 -2.83
CA GLY A 509 -37.36 40.69 -1.98
C GLY A 509 -36.05 40.70 -1.18
N GLY A 510 -35.75 39.58 -0.54
CA GLY A 510 -34.50 39.36 0.19
C GLY A 510 -34.53 39.79 1.66
N SER A 511 -33.37 39.72 2.31
CA SER A 511 -33.19 40.02 3.74
C SER A 511 -32.32 41.25 4.03
N GLY A 512 -32.81 42.16 4.87
CA GLY A 512 -32.01 43.24 5.50
C GLY A 512 -32.62 43.80 6.79
N GLU A 513 -31.93 44.69 7.49
CA GLU A 513 -32.52 45.53 8.55
C GLU A 513 -33.37 46.63 7.86
N ASN A 514 -34.65 46.80 8.22
CA ASN A 514 -35.69 47.61 7.54
C ASN A 514 -36.46 46.96 6.36
N LYS A 515 -36.59 45.63 6.30
CA LYS A 515 -37.38 44.95 5.23
C LYS A 515 -38.81 45.47 5.09
N ASP A 516 -39.43 45.89 6.19
CA ASP A 516 -40.86 46.25 6.23
C ASP A 516 -41.13 47.71 5.86
N ASN A 517 -40.08 48.52 5.65
CA ASN A 517 -40.15 49.94 5.28
C ASN A 517 -39.48 50.24 3.93
N VAL A 518 -39.28 49.23 3.08
CA VAL A 518 -38.77 49.44 1.73
C VAL A 518 -39.86 50.10 0.88
N VAL A 519 -39.61 51.31 0.42
CA VAL A 519 -40.51 52.06 -0.47
C VAL A 519 -39.72 52.53 -1.68
N PHE A 520 -40.16 52.12 -2.87
CA PHE A 520 -39.59 52.58 -4.14
C PHE A 520 -40.19 53.92 -4.56
N ARG A 521 -39.39 54.73 -5.27
CA ARG A 521 -39.79 56.09 -5.70
C ARG A 521 -39.68 56.27 -7.20
N ASP A 522 -40.60 57.06 -7.75
CA ASP A 522 -40.54 57.48 -9.14
C ASP A 522 -39.60 58.67 -9.35
N GLN A 523 -38.98 58.69 -10.51
CA GLN A 523 -38.30 59.83 -11.08
C GLN A 523 -38.86 60.09 -12.48
N GLU A 524 -39.16 61.34 -12.78
CA GLU A 524 -39.71 61.73 -14.08
C GLU A 524 -38.72 62.54 -14.90
N VAL A 525 -38.63 62.21 -16.19
CA VAL A 525 -37.79 62.91 -17.16
C VAL A 525 -38.52 63.04 -18.49
N GLN A 526 -38.55 64.24 -19.05
CA GLN A 526 -39.11 64.50 -20.37
C GLN A 526 -38.08 64.11 -21.44
N LEU A 527 -38.45 63.27 -22.39
CA LEU A 527 -37.59 62.77 -23.47
C LEU A 527 -38.00 63.36 -24.82
N SER A 528 -36.99 63.71 -25.62
CA SER A 528 -37.17 64.26 -26.96
C SER A 528 -36.68 63.25 -28.00
N LYS A 529 -37.16 63.41 -29.24
CA LYS A 529 -36.76 62.57 -30.36
C LYS A 529 -35.24 62.56 -30.57
N GLY A 530 -34.65 61.36 -30.57
CA GLY A 530 -33.22 61.11 -30.71
C GLY A 530 -32.45 60.97 -29.41
N ASP A 531 -33.10 61.09 -28.25
CA ASP A 531 -32.51 60.72 -26.96
C ASP A 531 -32.28 59.21 -26.87
N HIS A 532 -31.19 58.81 -26.21
CA HIS A 532 -30.84 57.41 -25.99
C HIS A 532 -30.99 57.02 -24.52
N LEU A 533 -31.45 55.80 -24.28
CA LEU A 533 -31.61 55.22 -22.96
C LEU A 533 -30.91 53.86 -22.92
N TYR A 534 -30.22 53.57 -21.82
CA TYR A 534 -29.55 52.29 -21.61
C TYR A 534 -29.91 51.75 -20.24
N LEU A 535 -30.48 50.56 -20.25
CA LEU A 535 -30.78 49.77 -19.05
C LEU A 535 -29.81 48.57 -19.05
N SER A 536 -29.18 48.26 -17.92
CA SER A 536 -28.27 47.11 -17.82
C SER A 536 -28.32 46.42 -16.46
N THR A 537 -28.00 45.12 -16.46
CA THR A 537 -27.69 44.33 -15.24
C THR A 537 -26.23 44.51 -14.83
N ASP A 538 -25.78 43.93 -13.71
CA ASP A 538 -24.37 44.06 -13.30
C ASP A 538 -23.40 43.22 -14.12
N GLY A 539 -23.86 42.20 -14.86
CA GLY A 539 -22.96 41.27 -15.54
C GLY A 539 -21.90 41.94 -16.41
N ILE A 540 -22.24 43.03 -17.12
CA ILE A 540 -21.26 43.77 -17.93
C ILE A 540 -20.22 44.44 -17.04
N VAL A 541 -20.67 45.07 -15.95
CA VAL A 541 -19.81 45.81 -15.02
C VAL A 541 -18.89 44.87 -14.27
N ASP A 542 -19.37 43.70 -13.88
CA ASP A 542 -18.64 42.70 -13.11
C ASP A 542 -17.84 41.72 -13.96
N GLN A 543 -17.97 41.74 -15.29
CA GLN A 543 -17.20 40.91 -16.22
C GLN A 543 -15.70 41.01 -15.91
N ASN A 544 -15.04 39.85 -15.84
CA ASN A 544 -13.61 39.74 -15.60
C ASN A 544 -12.82 39.99 -16.89
N GLY A 545 -11.68 40.68 -16.75
CA GLY A 545 -10.62 40.76 -17.75
C GLY A 545 -9.35 40.02 -17.32
N PRO A 546 -8.27 40.07 -18.11
CA PRO A 546 -7.09 39.19 -17.99
C PRO A 546 -6.38 39.24 -16.64
N ASP A 547 -6.38 40.40 -15.98
CA ASP A 547 -5.73 40.62 -14.69
C ASP A 547 -6.70 40.52 -13.50
N ARG A 548 -7.83 39.79 -13.66
CA ARG A 548 -8.97 39.77 -12.71
C ARG A 548 -9.57 41.15 -12.43
N SER A 549 -9.27 42.14 -13.27
CA SER A 549 -9.92 43.45 -13.25
C SER A 549 -11.37 43.32 -13.67
N ARG A 550 -12.28 44.06 -13.04
CA ARG A 550 -13.66 44.19 -13.50
C ARG A 550 -13.77 45.21 -14.63
N PHE A 551 -14.74 45.04 -15.52
CA PHE A 551 -15.01 46.00 -16.61
C PHE A 551 -15.29 47.40 -16.05
N GLY A 552 -16.11 47.47 -15.00
CA GLY A 552 -16.39 48.68 -14.24
C GLY A 552 -17.44 49.61 -14.86
N THR A 553 -18.14 50.35 -13.99
CA THR A 553 -19.23 51.24 -14.38
C THR A 553 -18.76 52.41 -15.25
N ASN A 554 -17.62 53.02 -14.92
CA ASN A 554 -17.10 54.16 -15.67
C ASN A 554 -16.81 53.80 -17.13
N ARG A 555 -16.21 52.63 -17.37
CA ARG A 555 -15.94 52.15 -18.72
C ARG A 555 -17.23 51.88 -19.48
N LEU A 556 -18.24 51.30 -18.83
CA LEU A 556 -19.55 51.08 -19.45
C LEU A 556 -20.16 52.42 -19.89
N GLU A 557 -20.19 53.42 -19.01
CA GLU A 557 -20.72 54.76 -19.33
C GLU A 557 -19.93 55.41 -20.48
N GLU A 558 -18.60 55.28 -20.50
CA GLU A 558 -17.74 55.78 -21.58
C GLU A 558 -18.04 55.12 -22.94
N ILE A 559 -18.20 53.79 -23.01
CA ILE A 559 -18.49 53.11 -24.27
C ILE A 559 -19.89 53.44 -24.78
N LEU A 560 -20.89 53.52 -23.89
CA LEU A 560 -22.26 53.86 -24.25
C LEU A 560 -22.30 55.30 -24.81
N PHE A 561 -21.59 56.22 -24.16
CA PHE A 561 -21.46 57.59 -24.66
C PHE A 561 -20.75 57.67 -26.02
N LYS A 562 -19.61 56.97 -26.16
CA LYS A 562 -18.82 56.94 -27.40
C LYS A 562 -19.62 56.42 -28.59
N TYR A 563 -20.45 55.40 -28.37
CA TYR A 563 -21.20 54.73 -29.43
C TYR A 563 -22.61 55.31 -29.66
N SER A 564 -23.15 56.12 -28.74
CA SER A 564 -24.50 56.74 -28.86
C SER A 564 -24.77 57.52 -30.17
N ARG A 565 -23.73 57.93 -30.89
CA ARG A 565 -23.83 58.63 -32.19
C ARG A 565 -24.12 57.72 -33.40
N PHE A 566 -23.95 56.41 -33.25
CA PHE A 566 -24.14 55.43 -34.31
C PHE A 566 -25.57 54.90 -34.33
N SER A 567 -25.94 54.15 -35.37
CA SER A 567 -27.23 53.44 -35.40
C SER A 567 -27.31 52.40 -34.27
N MET A 568 -28.52 51.97 -33.88
CA MET A 568 -28.67 50.99 -32.79
C MET A 568 -28.02 49.64 -33.13
N GLU A 569 -28.02 49.25 -34.40
CA GLU A 569 -27.33 48.04 -34.89
C GLU A 569 -25.80 48.18 -34.80
N GLU A 570 -25.25 49.34 -35.16
CA GLU A 570 -23.83 49.65 -35.03
C GLU A 570 -23.39 49.74 -33.57
N GLN A 571 -24.25 50.28 -32.69
CA GLN A 571 -24.04 50.30 -31.24
C GLN A 571 -23.98 48.88 -30.68
N GLU A 572 -24.97 48.04 -31.00
CA GLU A 572 -25.03 46.64 -30.58
C GLU A 572 -23.77 45.87 -30.98
N TYR A 573 -23.33 46.04 -32.23
CA TYR A 573 -22.11 45.42 -32.73
C TYR A 573 -20.87 45.94 -31.99
N SER A 574 -20.71 47.24 -31.86
CA SER A 574 -19.51 47.86 -31.27
C SER A 574 -19.36 47.54 -29.79
N ILE A 575 -20.46 47.62 -29.02
CA ILE A 575 -20.46 47.30 -27.58
C ILE A 575 -20.12 45.83 -27.36
N ARG A 576 -20.69 44.93 -28.14
CA ARG A 576 -20.37 43.50 -28.09
C ARG A 576 -18.88 43.24 -28.33
N GLN A 577 -18.29 43.92 -29.32
CA GLN A 577 -16.86 43.78 -29.60
C GLN A 577 -15.99 44.30 -28.44
N GLU A 578 -16.37 45.38 -27.76
CA GLU A 578 -15.63 45.85 -26.58
C GLU A 578 -15.71 44.88 -25.40
N ILE A 579 -16.89 44.29 -25.15
CA ILE A 579 -17.08 43.28 -24.10
C ILE A 579 -16.20 42.06 -24.38
N GLU A 580 -16.24 41.54 -25.60
CA GLU A 580 -15.43 40.38 -26.02
C GLU A 580 -13.93 40.67 -25.97
N ARG A 581 -13.49 41.85 -26.43
CA ARG A 581 -12.08 42.28 -26.36
C ARG A 581 -11.59 42.41 -24.94
N PHE A 582 -12.43 42.86 -24.01
CA PHE A 582 -12.06 42.95 -22.61
C PHE A 582 -12.03 41.58 -21.93
N ARG A 583 -13.01 40.71 -22.23
CA ARG A 583 -13.09 39.36 -21.67
C ARG A 583 -11.91 38.48 -22.10
N GLN A 584 -11.49 38.55 -23.37
CA GLN A 584 -10.47 37.67 -23.94
C GLN A 584 -10.79 36.19 -23.69
N ASN A 585 -9.92 35.48 -22.95
CA ASN A 585 -10.08 34.05 -22.63
C ASN A 585 -10.67 33.79 -21.23
N GLU A 586 -11.09 34.84 -20.51
CA GLU A 586 -11.70 34.69 -19.18
C GLU A 586 -13.17 34.27 -19.28
N ASP A 587 -13.65 33.55 -18.27
CA ASP A 587 -15.04 33.11 -18.20
C ASP A 587 -15.99 34.30 -17.95
N GLN A 588 -17.23 34.16 -18.43
CA GLN A 588 -18.29 35.10 -18.09
C GLN A 588 -18.65 34.97 -16.60
N ARG A 589 -18.62 36.09 -15.88
CA ARG A 589 -18.79 36.07 -14.42
C ARG A 589 -20.25 35.95 -14.00
N ASP A 590 -21.13 36.67 -14.67
CA ASP A 590 -22.56 36.71 -14.41
C ASP A 590 -23.37 36.88 -15.69
N ASP A 591 -24.69 36.74 -15.62
CA ASP A 591 -25.58 36.99 -16.73
C ASP A 591 -25.51 38.45 -17.20
N ILE A 592 -25.49 38.66 -18.52
CA ILE A 592 -25.33 39.98 -19.12
C ILE A 592 -26.60 40.35 -19.87
N THR A 593 -27.27 41.41 -19.42
CA THR A 593 -28.38 42.01 -20.16
C THR A 593 -28.20 43.52 -20.29
N LEU A 594 -28.28 44.02 -21.52
CA LEU A 594 -28.26 45.45 -21.85
C LEU A 594 -29.29 45.75 -22.93
N VAL A 595 -30.21 46.65 -22.64
CA VAL A 595 -31.18 47.17 -23.62
C VAL A 595 -30.83 48.62 -23.90
N GLY A 596 -30.54 48.92 -25.17
CA GLY A 596 -30.38 50.28 -25.66
C GLY A 596 -31.59 50.71 -26.47
N ILE A 597 -32.13 51.89 -26.19
CA ILE A 597 -33.34 52.44 -26.79
C ILE A 597 -33.05 53.83 -27.32
N LYS A 598 -33.59 54.15 -28.50
CA LYS A 598 -33.60 55.49 -29.08
C LYS A 598 -35.03 55.92 -29.35
N ILE A 599 -35.37 57.11 -28.86
CA ILE A 599 -36.71 57.69 -29.03
C ILE A 599 -36.88 58.18 -30.47
N ILE A 600 -37.93 57.72 -31.15
CA ILE A 600 -38.19 57.96 -32.59
C ILE A 600 -39.26 59.00 -32.89
#